data_AF-A0A3B0UYM3-F1
#
_entry.id   AF-A0A3B0UYM3-F1
#
_cell.length_a   1.000
_cell.length_b   1.000
_cell.length_c   1.000
_cell.angle_alpha   90.00
_cell.angle_beta   90.00
_cell.angle_gamma   90.00
#
_symmetry.space_group_name_H-M   'P 1'
#
loop_
_entity.id
_entity.type
_entity.pdbx_description
1 polymer ?
#
loop_
_entity_poly.entity_id
_entity_poly.type
_entity_poly.pdbx_seq_one_letter_code
_entity_poly.pdbx_strand_id
1 'polypeptide(L)'
;MVYSSGQGGGMNLLGSLNGSILAIMFYAAGLLLYVLGFVNYKWPCRSILLADGLLWLLFLWLALVSITVVFSSYVYAMPYHHCPFCILKPQYYYIGYLIYLTLFPAVFFGLAAPAVEPLRHRAGLGTAITAFQRRAGRLSLILLTLFMITVSWHYVLYKLLGGQT
;
A
#
# COMPACT_ATOMS: atom_id res chain seq x y z
N MET A 1 -29.58 0.99 -11.95
CA MET A 1 -29.55 2.28 -11.23
C MET A 1 -30.11 2.07 -9.83
N VAL A 2 -29.29 1.95 -8.80
CA VAL A 2 -29.75 2.15 -7.40
C VAL A 2 -28.58 2.73 -6.59
N TYR A 3 -28.26 4.00 -6.81
CA TYR A 3 -27.66 4.80 -5.75
C TYR A 3 -28.82 5.51 -5.08
N SER A 4 -29.49 4.81 -4.17
CA SER A 4 -30.44 5.43 -3.27
C SER A 4 -29.64 6.21 -2.25
N SER A 5 -29.89 7.52 -2.19
CA SER A 5 -29.41 8.43 -1.17
C SER A 5 -30.00 8.05 0.19
N GLY A 6 -29.38 7.07 0.84
CA GLY A 6 -29.67 6.69 2.22
C GLY A 6 -28.97 7.64 3.18
N GLN A 7 -29.68 8.69 3.62
CA GLN A 7 -29.37 9.39 4.87
C GLN A 7 -29.53 8.40 6.04
N GLY A 8 -28.43 8.11 6.74
CA GLY A 8 -28.48 7.41 8.03
C GLY A 8 -27.27 6.54 8.29
N GLY A 9 -26.27 7.06 9.03
CA GLY A 9 -25.23 6.21 9.62
C GLY A 9 -23.87 6.88 9.83
N GLY A 10 -23.77 7.75 10.83
CA GLY A 10 -22.51 8.24 11.42
C GLY A 10 -21.68 9.15 10.53
N MET A 11 -21.46 10.41 10.96
CA MET A 11 -20.51 11.34 10.35
C MET A 11 -19.09 10.79 10.45
N ASN A 12 -18.70 9.90 9.55
CA ASN A 12 -17.34 9.42 9.42
C ASN A 12 -16.56 10.40 8.53
N LEU A 13 -15.52 11.03 9.08
CA LEU A 13 -14.54 11.85 8.36
C LEU A 13 -13.94 11.15 7.13
N LEU A 14 -13.99 9.82 7.09
CA LEU A 14 -13.52 8.99 5.98
C LEU A 14 -14.53 8.85 4.84
N GLY A 15 -15.84 8.97 5.12
CA GLY A 15 -16.91 8.82 4.13
C GLY A 15 -17.10 10.03 3.22
N SER A 16 -16.61 11.21 3.62
CA SER A 16 -16.61 12.42 2.80
C SER A 16 -15.42 12.52 1.83
N LEU A 17 -14.45 11.61 1.94
CA LEU A 17 -13.27 11.61 1.09
C LEU A 17 -13.63 11.13 -0.32
N ASN A 18 -13.22 11.88 -1.33
CA ASN A 18 -13.44 11.51 -2.72
C ASN A 18 -12.57 10.28 -3.07
N GLY A 19 -13.22 9.13 -3.24
CA GLY A 19 -12.55 7.85 -3.50
C GLY A 19 -11.64 7.87 -4.74
N SER A 20 -11.99 8.65 -5.77
CA SER A 20 -11.15 8.81 -6.96
C SER A 20 -9.84 9.54 -6.65
N ILE A 21 -9.90 10.58 -5.81
CA ILE A 21 -8.70 11.34 -5.38
C ILE A 21 -7.81 10.43 -4.52
N LEU A 22 -8.39 9.70 -3.57
CA LEU A 22 -7.65 8.73 -2.75
C LEU A 22 -6.96 7.65 -3.60
N ALA A 23 -7.65 7.13 -4.61
CA ALA A 23 -7.07 6.16 -5.53
C ALA A 23 -5.89 6.76 -6.31
N ILE A 24 -6.03 7.99 -6.85
CA ILE A 24 -4.94 8.68 -7.56
C ILE A 24 -3.74 8.89 -6.64
N MET A 25 -3.95 9.40 -5.43
CA MET A 25 -2.88 9.60 -4.45
C MET A 25 -2.20 8.28 -4.11
N PHE A 26 -2.96 7.20 -3.91
CA PHE A 26 -2.46 5.87 -3.61
C PHE A 26 -1.58 5.33 -4.74
N TYR A 27 -2.07 5.35 -5.99
CA TYR A 27 -1.30 4.87 -7.13
C TYR A 27 -0.06 5.73 -7.41
N ALA A 28 -0.17 7.05 -7.27
CA ALA A 28 0.96 7.97 -7.44
C ALA A 28 2.04 7.73 -6.39
N ALA A 29 1.66 7.57 -5.10
CA ALA A 29 2.59 7.27 -4.03
C ALA A 29 3.23 5.88 -4.19
N GLY A 30 2.46 4.86 -4.58
CA GLY A 30 2.99 3.53 -4.85
C GLY A 30 3.96 3.51 -6.04
N LEU A 31 3.66 4.24 -7.11
CA LEU A 31 4.57 4.40 -8.25
C LEU A 31 5.85 5.14 -7.84
N LEU A 32 5.72 6.21 -7.05
CA LEU A 32 6.87 6.98 -6.57
C LEU A 32 7.79 6.12 -5.68
N LEU A 33 7.22 5.33 -4.76
CA LEU A 33 7.98 4.35 -3.97
C LEU A 33 8.71 3.35 -4.86
N TYR A 34 8.02 2.81 -5.87
CA TYR A 34 8.64 1.86 -6.78
C TYR A 34 9.81 2.48 -7.55
N VAL A 35 9.65 3.70 -8.06
CA VAL A 35 10.69 4.44 -8.79
C VAL A 35 11.87 4.76 -7.86
N LEU A 36 11.63 5.34 -6.68
CA LEU A 36 12.70 5.69 -5.73
C LEU A 36 13.46 4.44 -5.25
N GLY A 37 12.74 3.38 -4.88
CA GLY A 37 13.32 2.11 -4.49
C GLY A 37 14.15 1.46 -5.62
N PHE A 38 13.65 1.49 -6.86
CA PHE A 38 14.37 0.96 -8.02
C PHE A 38 15.62 1.78 -8.37
N VAL A 39 15.50 3.11 -8.36
CA VAL A 39 16.63 4.04 -8.56
C VAL A 39 17.69 3.79 -7.48
N ASN A 40 17.30 3.70 -6.20
CA ASN A 40 18.23 3.43 -5.12
C ASN A 40 18.85 2.01 -5.17
N TYR A 41 18.14 1.03 -5.75
CA TYR A 41 18.69 -0.30 -5.99
C TYR A 41 19.78 -0.31 -7.07
N LYS A 42 19.62 0.49 -8.14
CA LYS A 42 20.59 0.63 -9.24
C LYS A 42 21.74 1.58 -8.90
N TRP A 43 21.42 2.70 -8.28
CA TRP A 43 22.32 3.80 -7.94
C TRP A 43 22.11 4.17 -6.46
N PRO A 44 22.83 3.48 -5.54
CA PRO A 44 22.60 3.67 -4.11
C PRO A 44 22.98 5.08 -3.68
N CYS A 45 21.99 5.84 -3.22
CA CYS A 45 22.12 7.22 -2.81
C CYS A 45 21.46 7.42 -1.45
N ARG A 46 22.22 7.90 -0.45
CA ARG A 46 21.72 8.09 0.92
C ARG A 46 20.48 8.98 0.99
N SER A 47 20.45 10.08 0.23
CA SER A 47 19.30 10.99 0.23
C SER A 47 18.03 10.33 -0.32
N ILE A 48 18.16 9.51 -1.38
CA ILE A 48 17.04 8.77 -1.96
C ILE A 48 16.55 7.70 -0.98
N LEU A 49 17.47 6.98 -0.34
CA LEU A 49 17.15 5.97 0.68
C LEU A 49 16.33 6.57 1.84
N LEU A 50 16.72 7.76 2.33
CA LEU A 50 16.00 8.44 3.42
C LEU A 50 14.63 8.96 2.97
N ALA A 51 14.54 9.53 1.76
CA ALA A 51 13.28 9.99 1.19
C ALA A 51 12.28 8.83 0.97
N ASP A 52 12.77 7.69 0.49
CA ASP A 52 11.99 6.46 0.32
C ASP A 52 11.41 5.98 1.66
N GLY A 53 12.20 5.98 2.72
CA GLY A 53 11.74 5.62 4.07
C GLY A 53 10.63 6.54 4.59
N LEU A 54 10.75 7.85 4.40
CA LEU A 54 9.70 8.79 4.80
C LEU A 54 8.42 8.59 3.99
N LEU A 55 8.57 8.33 2.69
CA LEU A 55 7.44 8.05 1.81
C LEU A 55 6.72 6.75 2.19
N TRP A 56 7.44 5.73 2.66
CA TRP A 56 6.85 4.49 3.16
C TRP A 56 5.95 4.70 4.38
N LEU A 57 6.32 5.60 5.31
CA LEU A 57 5.48 5.96 6.45
C LEU A 57 4.17 6.61 6.00
N LEU A 58 4.25 7.57 5.07
CA LEU A 58 3.08 8.22 4.50
C LEU A 58 2.20 7.22 3.73
N PHE A 59 2.84 6.35 2.94
CA PHE A 59 2.16 5.35 2.13
C PHE A 59 1.43 4.32 2.98
N LEU A 60 1.97 3.89 4.13
CA LEU A 60 1.26 2.98 5.03
C LEU A 60 -0.09 3.58 5.46
N TRP A 61 -0.10 4.84 5.90
CA TRP A 61 -1.34 5.51 6.30
C TRP A 61 -2.31 5.61 5.11
N LEU A 62 -1.82 6.06 3.96
CA LEU A 62 -2.62 6.21 2.75
C LEU A 62 -3.17 4.86 2.25
N ALA A 63 -2.38 3.79 2.32
CA ALA A 63 -2.79 2.44 1.93
C ALA A 63 -3.91 1.93 2.83
N LEU A 64 -3.81 2.09 4.16
CA LEU A 64 -4.86 1.67 5.08
C LEU A 64 -6.18 2.43 4.85
N VAL A 65 -6.11 3.74 4.61
CA VAL A 65 -7.29 4.55 4.26
C VAL A 65 -7.88 4.11 2.93
N SER A 66 -7.06 3.93 1.88
CA SER A 66 -7.53 3.51 0.56
C SER A 66 -8.07 2.09 0.55
N ILE A 67 -7.50 1.16 1.33
CA ILE A 67 -8.07 -0.19 1.52
C ILE A 67 -9.48 -0.07 2.09
N THR A 68 -9.66 0.76 3.12
CA THR A 68 -10.93 0.88 3.85
C THR A 68 -12.02 1.60 3.05
N VAL A 69 -11.66 2.72 2.40
CA VAL A 69 -12.62 3.61 1.73
C VAL A 69 -12.85 3.22 0.27
N VAL A 70 -11.78 2.85 -0.44
CA VAL A 70 -11.84 2.59 -1.88
C VAL A 70 -11.95 1.09 -2.13
N PHE A 71 -10.87 0.34 -1.90
CA PHE A 71 -10.76 -1.04 -2.38
C PHE A 71 -11.77 -1.99 -1.73
N SER A 72 -12.01 -1.86 -0.43
CA SER A 72 -13.02 -2.68 0.27
C SER A 72 -14.42 -2.49 -0.29
N SER A 73 -14.79 -1.28 -0.74
CA SER A 73 -16.11 -1.03 -1.33
C SER A 73 -16.37 -1.89 -2.59
N TYR A 74 -15.32 -2.12 -3.38
CA TYR A 74 -15.36 -2.98 -4.58
C TYR A 74 -15.33 -4.46 -4.23
N VAL A 75 -14.62 -4.86 -3.16
CA VAL A 75 -14.63 -6.25 -2.67
C VAL A 75 -15.98 -6.62 -2.07
N TYR A 76 -16.62 -5.68 -1.37
CA TYR A 76 -17.90 -5.90 -0.72
C TYR A 76 -19.11 -5.71 -1.64
N ALA A 77 -18.91 -5.08 -2.81
CA ALA A 77 -19.98 -4.54 -3.65
C ALA A 77 -20.97 -3.64 -2.88
N MET A 78 -20.48 -2.95 -1.82
CA MET A 78 -21.28 -2.10 -0.93
C MET A 78 -20.56 -0.79 -0.66
N PRO A 79 -20.94 0.33 -1.31
CA PRO A 79 -20.18 1.59 -1.27
C PRO A 79 -20.13 2.24 0.11
N TYR A 80 -21.14 2.03 0.95
CA TYR A 80 -21.25 2.66 2.26
C TYR A 80 -20.71 1.78 3.41
N HIS A 81 -20.14 0.61 3.10
CA HIS A 81 -19.61 -0.29 4.12
C HIS A 81 -18.10 -0.14 4.27
N HIS A 82 -17.66 0.55 5.32
CA HIS A 82 -16.25 0.92 5.55
C HIS A 82 -15.57 0.15 6.70
N CYS A 83 -15.96 -1.10 6.95
CA CYS A 83 -15.29 -1.91 7.96
C CYS A 83 -13.98 -2.49 7.41
N PRO A 84 -12.79 -2.14 7.97
CA PRO A 84 -11.51 -2.65 7.48
C PRO A 84 -11.29 -4.14 7.80
N PHE A 85 -12.07 -4.71 8.73
CA PHE A 85 -11.91 -6.10 9.16
C PHE A 85 -12.83 -7.07 8.41
N CYS A 86 -13.88 -6.57 7.76
CA CYS A 86 -14.81 -7.44 7.04
C CYS A 86 -14.14 -8.17 5.88
N ILE A 87 -13.14 -7.57 5.23
CA ILE A 87 -12.35 -8.15 4.12
C ILE A 87 -11.56 -9.40 4.52
N LEU A 88 -11.39 -9.64 5.82
CA LEU A 88 -10.76 -10.83 6.37
C LEU A 88 -11.73 -12.02 6.46
N LYS A 89 -13.04 -11.81 6.29
CA LYS A 89 -14.03 -12.87 6.49
C LYS A 89 -14.01 -13.92 5.37
N PRO A 90 -14.39 -15.18 5.67
CA PRO A 90 -14.47 -16.25 4.68
C PRO A 90 -15.34 -15.91 3.46
N GLN A 91 -16.39 -15.11 3.64
CA GLN A 91 -17.28 -14.66 2.57
C GLN A 91 -16.59 -13.86 1.46
N TYR A 92 -15.38 -13.32 1.72
CA TYR A 92 -14.53 -12.65 0.72
C TYR A 92 -13.27 -13.47 0.41
N TYR A 93 -13.36 -14.80 0.56
CA TYR A 93 -12.29 -15.75 0.27
C TYR A 93 -10.97 -15.45 1.00
N TYR A 94 -11.04 -14.81 2.16
CA TYR A 94 -9.87 -14.42 2.96
C TYR A 94 -8.87 -13.50 2.22
N ILE A 95 -9.29 -12.78 1.17
CA ILE A 95 -8.39 -11.93 0.38
C ILE A 95 -7.69 -10.86 1.21
N GLY A 96 -8.34 -10.36 2.26
CA GLY A 96 -7.75 -9.38 3.17
C GLY A 96 -6.43 -9.84 3.78
N TYR A 97 -6.28 -11.14 4.08
CA TYR A 97 -5.03 -11.68 4.62
C TYR A 97 -3.89 -11.54 3.61
N LEU A 98 -4.14 -11.83 2.33
CA LEU A 98 -3.13 -11.67 1.28
C LEU A 98 -2.73 -10.19 1.09
N ILE A 99 -3.69 -9.27 1.15
CA ILE A 99 -3.45 -7.83 1.07
C ILE A 99 -2.56 -7.36 2.23
N TYR A 100 -2.88 -7.72 3.48
CA TYR A 100 -2.10 -7.29 4.63
C TYR A 100 -0.75 -8.00 4.74
N LEU A 101 -0.67 -9.28 4.38
CA LEU A 101 0.58 -10.06 4.36
C LEU A 101 1.56 -9.60 3.27
N THR A 102 1.09 -8.90 2.25
CA THR A 102 1.97 -8.25 1.27
C THR A 102 2.30 -6.82 1.67
N LEU A 103 1.34 -6.05 2.18
CA LEU A 103 1.55 -4.66 2.63
C LEU A 103 2.54 -4.54 3.80
N PHE A 104 2.29 -5.23 4.92
CA PHE A 104 3.09 -5.00 6.14
C PHE A 104 4.55 -5.37 5.97
N PRO A 105 4.91 -6.52 5.35
CA PRO A 105 6.30 -6.83 5.06
C PRO A 105 6.93 -5.86 4.04
N ALA A 106 6.18 -5.37 3.05
CA ALA A 106 6.70 -4.38 2.10
C ALA A 106 7.15 -3.10 2.82
N VAL A 107 6.29 -2.60 3.71
CA VAL A 107 6.54 -1.42 4.55
C VAL A 107 7.70 -1.68 5.51
N PHE A 108 7.69 -2.83 6.19
CA PHE A 108 8.75 -3.21 7.13
C PHE A 108 10.12 -3.18 6.46
N PHE A 109 10.28 -3.83 5.31
CA PHE A 109 11.56 -3.82 4.60
C PHE A 109 11.91 -2.45 3.99
N GLY A 110 10.90 -1.70 3.53
CA GLY A 110 11.07 -0.33 3.04
C GLY A 110 11.59 0.64 4.10
N LEU A 111 11.15 0.47 5.35
CA LEU A 111 11.62 1.26 6.50
C LEU A 111 12.93 0.73 7.10
N ALA A 112 13.13 -0.59 7.09
CA ALA A 112 14.32 -1.20 7.66
C ALA A 112 15.61 -0.80 6.93
N ALA A 113 15.57 -0.65 5.60
CA ALA A 113 16.72 -0.25 4.81
C ALA A 113 17.32 1.12 5.22
N PRO A 114 16.54 2.22 5.31
CA PRO A 114 17.03 3.49 5.84
C PRO A 114 17.32 3.45 7.35
N ALA A 115 16.57 2.68 8.14
CA ALA A 115 16.76 2.62 9.60
C ALA A 115 18.16 2.12 10.01
N VAL A 116 18.78 1.24 9.23
CA VAL A 116 20.14 0.72 9.50
C VAL A 116 21.27 1.59 8.93
N GLU A 117 20.95 2.62 8.12
CA GLU A 117 21.96 3.48 7.49
C GLU A 117 22.93 4.16 8.51
N PRO A 118 22.48 4.65 9.68
CA PRO A 118 23.40 5.24 10.67
C PRO A 118 24.45 4.26 11.20
N LEU A 119 24.14 2.95 11.21
CA LEU A 119 25.05 1.92 11.69
C LEU A 119 26.18 1.61 10.69
N ARG A 120 26.06 2.07 9.43
CA ARG A 120 27.02 1.79 8.36
C ARG A 120 28.43 2.32 8.64
N HIS A 121 28.52 3.37 9.45
CA HIS A 121 29.78 4.03 9.82
C HIS A 121 30.49 3.36 11.01
N ARG A 122 29.90 2.32 11.62
CA ARG A 122 30.55 1.55 12.69
C ARG A 122 31.53 0.53 12.09
N ALA A 123 32.67 0.35 12.76
CA ALA A 123 33.75 -0.53 12.30
C ALA A 123 33.24 -1.95 12.03
N GLY A 124 33.54 -2.49 10.85
CA GLY A 124 33.20 -3.87 10.45
C GLY A 124 31.77 -4.11 9.94
N LEU A 125 30.84 -3.13 10.02
CA LEU A 125 29.42 -3.35 9.66
C LEU A 125 29.03 -2.88 8.25
N GLY A 126 29.87 -2.09 7.56
CA GLY A 126 29.50 -1.44 6.30
C GLY A 126 29.04 -2.40 5.19
N THR A 127 29.74 -3.53 5.02
CA THR A 127 29.42 -4.55 4.01
C THR A 127 28.14 -5.30 4.35
N ALA A 128 27.97 -5.71 5.61
CA ALA A 128 26.77 -6.39 6.10
C ALA A 128 25.52 -5.51 5.95
N ILE A 129 25.62 -4.23 6.30
CA ILE A 129 24.51 -3.27 6.19
C ILE A 129 24.15 -3.03 4.72
N THR A 130 25.14 -2.85 3.84
CA THR A 130 24.88 -2.67 2.40
C THR A 130 24.19 -3.91 1.80
N ALA A 131 24.62 -5.11 2.19
CA ALA A 131 23.98 -6.36 1.77
C ALA A 131 22.54 -6.46 2.28
N PHE A 132 22.30 -6.10 3.55
CA PHE A 132 20.96 -6.05 4.14
C PHE A 132 20.06 -5.04 3.42
N GLN A 133 20.52 -3.81 3.21
CA GLN A 133 19.78 -2.75 2.51
C GLN A 133 19.35 -3.18 1.10
N ARG A 134 20.24 -3.81 0.34
CA ARG A 134 19.91 -4.33 -1.00
C ARG A 134 18.86 -5.43 -0.96
N ARG A 135 18.95 -6.36 -0.01
CA ARG A 135 17.97 -7.45 0.15
C ARG A 135 16.62 -6.90 0.60
N ALA A 136 16.61 -6.03 1.60
CA ALA A 136 15.41 -5.38 2.12
C ALA A 136 14.72 -4.55 1.02
N GLY A 137 15.45 -3.69 0.31
CA GLY A 137 14.89 -2.92 -0.81
C GLY A 137 14.30 -3.81 -1.92
N ARG A 138 14.99 -4.88 -2.30
CA ARG A 138 14.47 -5.83 -3.30
C ARG A 138 13.20 -6.54 -2.83
N LEU A 139 13.18 -7.02 -1.59
CA LEU A 139 12.00 -7.67 -1.00
C LEU A 139 10.82 -6.69 -0.91
N SER A 140 11.08 -5.46 -0.46
CA SER A 140 10.08 -4.39 -0.38
C SER A 140 9.44 -4.13 -1.74
N LEU A 141 10.23 -4.01 -2.82
CA LEU A 141 9.69 -3.82 -4.18
C LEU A 141 8.84 -4.99 -4.66
N ILE A 142 9.30 -6.23 -4.45
CA ILE A 142 8.53 -7.44 -4.84
C ILE A 142 7.19 -7.47 -4.10
N LEU A 143 7.22 -7.24 -2.79
CA LEU A 143 6.02 -7.24 -1.96
C LEU A 143 5.09 -6.08 -2.29
N LEU A 144 5.63 -4.89 -2.61
CA LEU A 144 4.84 -3.76 -3.11
C LEU A 144 4.13 -4.12 -4.41
N THR A 145 4.81 -4.77 -5.37
CA THR A 145 4.16 -5.22 -6.61
C THR A 145 3.03 -6.21 -6.33
N LEU A 146 3.27 -7.21 -5.49
CA LEU A 146 2.23 -8.18 -5.11
C LEU A 146 1.05 -7.51 -4.41
N PHE A 147 1.31 -6.57 -3.50
CA PHE A 147 0.29 -5.77 -2.84
C PHE A 147 -0.53 -4.95 -3.84
N MET A 148 0.13 -4.22 -4.75
CA MET A 148 -0.55 -3.38 -5.75
C MET A 148 -1.44 -4.20 -6.68
N ILE A 149 -1.00 -5.39 -7.10
CA ILE A 149 -1.81 -6.31 -7.93
C ILE A 149 -3.01 -6.82 -7.14
N THR A 150 -2.78 -7.34 -5.93
CA THR A 150 -3.83 -7.99 -5.13
C THR A 150 -4.91 -7.01 -4.68
N VAL A 151 -4.52 -5.83 -4.20
CA VAL A 151 -5.48 -4.80 -3.74
C VAL A 151 -6.27 -4.18 -4.91
N SER A 152 -5.67 -4.09 -6.10
CA SER A 152 -6.30 -3.47 -7.26
C SER A 152 -7.17 -4.43 -8.07
N TRP A 153 -7.07 -5.74 -7.85
CA TRP A 153 -7.72 -6.77 -8.67
C TRP A 153 -9.21 -6.51 -8.89
N HIS A 154 -10.00 -6.42 -7.81
CA HIS A 154 -11.44 -6.19 -7.89
C HIS A 154 -11.80 -4.81 -8.44
N TYR A 155 -11.02 -3.78 -8.07
CA TYR A 155 -11.23 -2.41 -8.54
C TYR A 155 -11.05 -2.27 -10.05
N VAL A 156 -9.97 -2.84 -10.59
CA VAL A 156 -9.63 -2.77 -12.02
C VAL A 156 -10.59 -3.63 -12.83
N LEU A 157 -10.91 -4.86 -12.37
CA LEU A 157 -11.89 -5.71 -13.03
C LEU A 157 -13.26 -5.03 -13.15
N TYR A 158 -13.75 -4.42 -12.06
CA TYR A 158 -15.01 -3.68 -12.07
C TYR A 158 -15.00 -2.54 -13.11
N LYS A 159 -13.89 -1.78 -13.19
CA LYS A 159 -13.74 -0.67 -14.15
C LYS A 159 -13.66 -1.14 -15.61
N LEU A 160 -12.99 -2.27 -15.86
CA LEU A 160 -12.82 -2.81 -17.22
C LEU A 160 -14.08 -3.53 -17.74
N LEU A 161 -14.80 -4.23 -16.86
CA LEU A 161 -16.02 -4.99 -17.21
C LEU A 161 -17.29 -4.12 -17.19
N GLY A 162 -17.16 -2.80 -17.01
CA GLY A 162 -18.29 -1.86 -17.09
C GLY A 162 -19.31 -1.99 -15.96
N GLY A 163 -18.93 -2.57 -14.82
CA GLY A 163 -19.80 -2.69 -13.63
C GLY A 163 -20.93 -3.72 -13.73
N GLN A 164 -20.79 -4.78 -14.52
CA GLN A 164 -21.81 -5.84 -14.70
C GLN A 164 -21.45 -7.20 -14.07
N THR A 165 -20.89 -7.22 -12.86
CA THR A 165 -20.73 -8.46 -12.09
C THR A 165 -21.23 -8.29 -10.68
#